data_AF-A0A9D6PHM8-F1
#
_entry.id   AF-A0A9D6PHM8-F1
#
_cell.length_a   1.000
_cell.length_b   1.000
_cell.length_c   1.000
_cell.angle_alpha   90.00
_cell.angle_beta   90.00
_cell.angle_gamma   90.00
#
_symmetry.space_group_name_H-M   'P 1'
#
loop_
_entity.id
_entity.type
_entity.pdbx_description
1 polymer ?
#
loop_
_entity_poly.entity_id
_entity_poly.type
_entity_poly.pdbx_seq_one_letter_code
_entity_poly.pdbx_strand_id
1 'polypeptide(L)'
;MDSIPFEVEKIPNGVSVKFPNPMAVSEVTIPVLDSQLWGSGNRGKIVIAKWKQLDGSPEEEKNVAIGTGLSHEPWILLKFGAIMTNQIEFFPISVEPVAASFGFSEGWKIVGVPASRQLIESNLLKFGQKIISSQKQERCFRCHLLLPYAMAVTSAENRGFLVPGDELASLGLEIIKMQNPDGSFYFSSHPNYGKITPTLCAAAVLGWLQRWTPEAQIGIEKACNFLLTFQKSTGEMRPDFFYPPFMTGPAFGTWLFSIALESEYLLAQTQGRTPLNPSTRAALKSALDWFKTENDESG
;
A
#
# COMPACT_ATOMS: atom_id res chain seq x y z
N MET A 1 -2.04 17.58 -5.20
CA MET A 1 -2.59 16.84 -6.36
C MET A 1 -2.44 17.77 -7.54
N ASP A 2 -1.52 17.44 -8.43
CA ASP A 2 -1.19 18.29 -9.57
C ASP A 2 -2.16 18.04 -10.71
N SER A 3 -2.46 19.06 -11.51
CA SER A 3 -3.22 18.90 -12.75
C SER A 3 -2.46 17.98 -13.69
N ILE A 4 -3.09 16.89 -14.14
CA ILE A 4 -2.50 15.95 -15.09
C ILE A 4 -2.37 16.63 -16.46
N PRO A 5 -1.27 16.45 -17.21
CA PRO A 5 -1.21 16.87 -18.60
C PRO A 5 -2.15 16.02 -19.46
N PHE A 6 -3.01 16.67 -20.22
CA PHE A 6 -3.92 16.04 -21.17
C PHE A 6 -4.09 16.92 -22.42
N GLU A 7 -4.50 16.28 -23.51
CA GLU A 7 -4.92 16.94 -24.73
C GLU A 7 -6.40 16.68 -24.99
N VAL A 8 -7.11 17.70 -25.48
CA VAL A 8 -8.51 17.58 -25.89
C VAL A 8 -8.56 17.61 -27.41
N GLU A 9 -9.06 16.55 -28.01
CA GLU A 9 -9.24 16.42 -29.46
C GLU A 9 -10.72 16.29 -29.79
N LYS A 10 -11.19 17.03 -30.78
CA LYS A 10 -12.57 16.90 -31.26
C LYS A 10 -12.76 15.58 -32.02
N ILE A 11 -13.80 14.84 -31.68
CA ILE A 11 -14.19 13.59 -32.35
C ILE A 11 -15.62 13.71 -32.90
N PRO A 12 -16.10 12.78 -33.75
CA PRO A 12 -17.50 12.79 -34.16
C PRO A 12 -18.43 12.77 -32.95
N ASN A 13 -19.28 13.79 -32.85
CA ASN A 13 -20.28 13.95 -31.78
C ASN A 13 -19.70 14.10 -30.36
N GLY A 14 -18.45 14.55 -30.18
CA GLY A 14 -17.89 14.70 -28.84
C GLY A 14 -16.46 15.21 -28.80
N VAL A 15 -15.81 15.00 -27.66
CA VAL A 15 -14.36 15.24 -27.50
C VAL A 15 -13.69 14.02 -26.89
N SER A 16 -12.42 13.81 -27.26
CA SER A 16 -11.54 12.81 -26.69
C SER A 16 -10.49 13.52 -25.84
N VAL A 17 -10.41 13.16 -24.57
CA VAL A 17 -9.33 13.55 -23.69
C VAL A 17 -8.27 12.46 -23.73
N LYS A 18 -7.07 12.79 -24.19
CA LYS A 18 -5.94 11.87 -24.31
C LYS A 18 -4.86 12.21 -23.30
N PHE A 19 -4.30 11.17 -22.69
CA PHE A 19 -3.18 11.29 -21.77
C PHE A 19 -1.88 10.82 -22.45
N PRO A 20 -0.77 11.56 -22.30
CA PRO A 20 0.52 11.17 -22.90
C PRO A 20 1.08 9.89 -22.28
N ASN A 21 0.69 9.58 -21.04
CA ASN A 21 0.99 8.34 -20.34
C ASN A 21 -0.31 7.76 -19.75
N PRO A 22 -0.43 6.43 -19.58
CA PRO A 22 -1.58 5.84 -18.90
C PRO A 22 -1.80 6.41 -17.49
N MET A 23 -3.03 6.81 -17.20
CA MET A 23 -3.44 7.43 -15.93
C MET A 23 -4.52 6.60 -15.24
N ALA A 24 -4.50 6.60 -13.91
CA ALA A 24 -5.62 6.19 -13.07
C ALA A 24 -6.44 7.44 -12.73
N VAL A 25 -7.53 7.64 -13.46
CA VAL A 25 -8.36 8.85 -13.38
C VAL A 25 -9.46 8.65 -12.33
N SER A 26 -9.47 9.51 -11.32
CA SER A 26 -10.46 9.47 -10.25
C SER A 26 -11.66 10.33 -10.59
N GLU A 27 -11.43 11.54 -11.09
CA GLU A 27 -12.46 12.54 -11.33
C GLU A 27 -12.13 13.40 -12.55
N VAL A 28 -13.16 13.81 -13.28
CA VAL A 28 -13.08 14.82 -14.34
C VAL A 28 -14.13 15.88 -14.09
N THR A 29 -13.69 17.13 -14.04
CA THR A 29 -14.55 18.32 -13.98
C THR A 29 -14.54 18.98 -15.34
N ILE A 30 -15.71 19.10 -15.94
CA ILE A 30 -15.91 19.65 -17.27
C ILE A 30 -16.61 21.00 -17.14
N PRO A 31 -16.12 22.08 -17.77
CA PRO A 31 -16.87 23.32 -17.82
C PRO A 31 -18.23 23.13 -18.49
N VAL A 32 -19.28 23.75 -17.95
CA VAL A 32 -20.59 23.79 -18.65
C VAL A 32 -20.54 24.64 -19.92
N LEU A 33 -19.49 25.46 -20.09
CA LEU A 33 -19.23 26.27 -21.28
C LEU A 33 -17.91 25.81 -21.93
N ASP A 34 -18.03 25.05 -23.01
CA ASP A 34 -16.93 24.49 -23.80
C ASP A 34 -17.44 24.32 -25.22
N SER A 35 -16.92 25.13 -26.14
CA SER A 35 -17.40 25.13 -27.53
C SER A 35 -17.01 23.89 -28.31
N GLN A 36 -15.99 23.15 -27.86
CA GLN A 36 -15.56 21.91 -28.51
C GLN A 36 -16.51 20.76 -28.18
N LEU A 37 -16.96 20.68 -26.92
CA LEU A 37 -17.88 19.65 -26.43
C LEU A 37 -19.36 19.99 -26.63
N TRP A 38 -19.80 21.19 -26.25
CA TRP A 38 -21.23 21.55 -26.26
C TRP A 38 -21.68 22.31 -27.52
N GLY A 39 -20.71 22.83 -28.29
CA GLY A 39 -20.97 23.74 -29.39
C GLY A 39 -21.11 25.20 -28.96
N SER A 40 -20.82 26.12 -29.88
CA SER A 40 -20.85 27.56 -29.60
C SER A 40 -22.25 28.04 -29.20
N GLY A 41 -22.34 28.82 -28.12
CA GLY A 41 -23.60 29.38 -27.61
C GLY A 41 -24.45 28.43 -26.77
N ASN A 42 -23.94 27.21 -26.50
CA ASN A 42 -24.62 26.20 -25.70
C ASN A 42 -23.94 25.98 -24.34
N ARG A 43 -24.77 25.63 -23.36
CA ARG A 43 -24.40 25.16 -22.03
C ARG A 43 -24.65 23.67 -21.94
N GLY A 44 -23.67 22.92 -21.44
CA GLY A 44 -23.80 21.50 -21.15
C GLY A 44 -24.71 21.21 -19.96
N LYS A 45 -25.59 20.21 -20.11
CA LYS A 45 -26.44 19.68 -19.03
C LYS A 45 -26.17 18.23 -18.72
N ILE A 46 -26.01 17.39 -19.73
CA ILE A 46 -25.77 15.96 -19.55
C ILE A 46 -24.68 15.53 -20.52
N VAL A 47 -23.71 14.76 -20.02
CA VAL A 47 -22.63 14.16 -20.79
C VAL A 47 -22.43 12.73 -20.38
N ILE A 48 -22.10 11.91 -21.37
CA ILE A 48 -21.65 10.54 -21.18
C ILE A 48 -20.15 10.49 -21.42
N ALA A 49 -19.42 9.89 -20.49
CA ALA A 49 -18.02 9.53 -20.67
C ALA A 49 -17.89 8.04 -20.95
N LYS A 50 -17.02 7.68 -21.90
CA LYS A 50 -16.65 6.29 -22.24
C LYS A 50 -15.14 6.15 -22.23
N TRP A 51 -14.63 4.99 -21.84
CA TRP A 51 -13.18 4.73 -21.83
C TRP A 51 -12.87 3.27 -22.11
N LYS A 52 -11.62 3.03 -22.51
CA LYS A 52 -11.04 1.70 -22.55
C LYS A 52 -10.20 1.47 -21.31
N GLN A 53 -10.55 0.45 -20.54
CA GLN A 53 -9.82 0.04 -19.34
C GLN A 53 -8.51 -0.66 -19.73
N LEU A 54 -7.40 -0.30 -19.10
CA LEU A 54 -6.06 -0.86 -19.39
C LEU A 54 -5.60 -1.95 -18.41
N ASP A 55 -6.42 -2.32 -17.43
CA ASP A 55 -6.06 -3.30 -16.38
C ASP A 55 -6.34 -4.77 -16.77
N GLY A 56 -6.75 -5.02 -18.02
CA GLY A 56 -7.05 -6.35 -18.53
C GLY A 56 -8.37 -6.95 -18.05
N SER A 57 -9.24 -6.16 -17.39
CA SER A 57 -10.60 -6.60 -17.07
C SER A 57 -11.44 -6.82 -18.35
N PRO A 58 -12.14 -7.96 -18.48
CA PRO A 58 -12.99 -8.23 -19.62
C PRO A 58 -14.29 -7.43 -19.44
N GLU A 59 -14.46 -6.36 -20.23
CA GLU A 59 -15.72 -5.83 -20.77
C GLU A 59 -15.54 -4.36 -21.19
N GLU A 60 -15.47 -4.09 -22.49
CA GLU A 60 -15.50 -2.71 -23.02
C GLU A 60 -16.91 -2.09 -22.91
N GLU A 61 -17.97 -2.91 -22.81
CA GLU A 61 -19.36 -2.46 -22.89
C GLU A 61 -19.92 -1.79 -21.61
N LYS A 62 -19.25 -1.91 -20.45
CA LYS A 62 -19.73 -1.32 -19.17
C LYS A 62 -18.99 -0.06 -18.71
N ASN A 63 -17.99 0.39 -19.47
CA ASN A 63 -17.15 1.53 -19.09
C ASN A 63 -17.80 2.87 -19.45
N VAL A 64 -18.88 3.19 -18.75
CA VAL A 64 -19.69 4.40 -18.98
C VAL A 64 -19.90 5.14 -17.66
N ALA A 65 -19.73 6.46 -17.68
CA ALA A 65 -20.08 7.36 -16.59
C ALA A 65 -20.99 8.48 -17.12
N ILE A 66 -21.92 8.94 -16.30
CA ILE A 66 -22.86 10.01 -16.66
C ILE A 66 -22.61 11.19 -15.73
N GLY A 67 -22.39 12.37 -16.32
CA GLY A 67 -22.32 13.64 -15.59
C GLY A 67 -23.58 14.45 -15.82
N THR A 68 -24.13 15.05 -14.76
CA THR A 68 -25.28 15.96 -14.84
C THR A 68 -24.94 17.31 -14.23
N GLY A 69 -25.08 18.37 -15.02
CA GLY A 69 -24.87 19.75 -14.61
C GLY A 69 -26.08 20.30 -13.87
N LEU A 70 -25.86 20.86 -12.69
CA LEU A 70 -26.88 21.59 -11.94
C LEU A 70 -27.03 23.01 -12.49
N SER A 71 -28.24 23.59 -12.47
CA SER A 71 -28.54 24.87 -13.15
C SER A 71 -27.68 26.07 -12.73
N HIS A 72 -27.07 26.02 -11.55
CA HIS A 72 -26.26 27.10 -10.96
C HIS A 72 -24.76 26.76 -10.90
N GLU A 73 -24.36 25.53 -11.23
CA GLU A 73 -22.95 25.16 -11.22
C GLU A 73 -22.30 25.49 -12.57
N PRO A 74 -21.06 26.02 -12.58
CA PRO A 74 -20.33 26.30 -13.81
C PRO A 74 -19.55 25.09 -14.34
N TRP A 75 -19.72 23.91 -13.73
CA TRP A 75 -19.08 22.66 -14.13
C TRP A 75 -20.01 21.45 -14.02
N ILE A 76 -19.59 20.34 -14.62
CA ILE A 76 -20.13 18.99 -14.46
C ILE A 76 -19.03 18.10 -13.92
N LEU A 77 -19.28 17.43 -12.79
CA LEU A 77 -18.35 16.49 -12.18
C LEU A 77 -18.70 15.05 -12.58
N LEU A 78 -17.71 14.32 -13.07
CA LEU A 78 -17.76 12.87 -13.27
C LEU A 78 -16.78 12.18 -12.33
N LYS A 79 -17.25 11.19 -11.58
CA LYS A 79 -16.43 10.35 -10.69
C LYS A 79 -16.30 8.95 -11.28
N PHE A 80 -15.06 8.48 -11.40
CA PHE A 80 -14.73 7.21 -12.04
C PHE A 80 -14.18 6.16 -11.07
N GLY A 81 -13.60 6.58 -9.93
CA GLY A 81 -13.02 5.65 -8.97
C GLY A 81 -11.67 5.05 -9.38
N ALA A 82 -10.80 5.87 -9.98
CA ALA A 82 -9.44 5.52 -10.41
C ALA A 82 -9.36 4.55 -11.61
N ILE A 83 -10.15 4.80 -12.66
CA ILE A 83 -10.10 4.02 -13.90
C ILE A 83 -8.73 4.14 -14.56
N MET A 84 -8.14 3.02 -14.96
CA MET A 84 -6.85 3.02 -15.66
C MET A 84 -7.08 3.15 -17.16
N THR A 85 -6.69 4.28 -17.73
CA THR A 85 -6.87 4.54 -19.17
C THR A 85 -5.84 5.51 -19.72
N ASN A 86 -5.68 5.52 -21.05
CA ASN A 86 -4.96 6.54 -21.80
C ASN A 86 -5.91 7.54 -22.50
N GLN A 87 -7.22 7.27 -22.49
CA GLN A 87 -8.19 8.08 -23.19
C GLN A 87 -9.59 7.99 -22.57
N ILE A 88 -10.26 9.14 -22.46
CA ILE A 88 -11.69 9.22 -22.11
C ILE A 88 -12.41 10.02 -23.17
N GLU A 89 -13.48 9.47 -23.74
CA GLU A 89 -14.33 10.12 -24.73
C GLU A 89 -15.59 10.66 -24.08
N PHE A 90 -15.96 11.89 -24.39
CA PHE A 90 -17.10 12.60 -23.83
C PHE A 90 -18.09 12.96 -24.93
N PHE A 91 -19.35 12.56 -24.74
CA PHE A 91 -20.44 12.74 -25.68
C PHE A 91 -21.54 13.59 -25.02
N PRO A 92 -21.88 14.77 -25.57
CA PRO A 92 -22.97 15.59 -25.06
C PRO A 92 -24.31 14.90 -25.34
N ILE A 93 -25.16 14.82 -24.33
CA ILE A 93 -26.51 14.25 -24.44
C ILE A 93 -27.57 15.34 -24.37
N SER A 94 -27.36 16.35 -23.53
CA SER A 94 -28.28 17.47 -23.38
C SER A 94 -27.51 18.77 -23.26
N VAL A 95 -27.95 19.76 -24.03
CA VAL A 95 -27.45 21.13 -24.04
C VAL A 95 -28.61 22.11 -24.02
N GLU A 96 -28.36 23.33 -23.56
CA GLU A 96 -29.31 24.44 -23.61
C GLU A 96 -28.63 25.74 -24.08
N PRO A 97 -29.37 26.69 -24.68
CA PRO A 97 -28.80 27.99 -25.01
C PRO A 97 -28.30 28.73 -23.77
N VAL A 98 -27.14 29.37 -23.87
CA VAL A 98 -26.54 30.15 -22.77
C VAL A 98 -27.36 31.43 -22.53
N ALA A 99 -27.80 31.65 -21.29
CA ALA A 99 -28.39 32.93 -20.88
C ALA A 99 -27.30 34.02 -20.76
N ALA A 100 -27.62 35.27 -21.11
CA ALA A 100 -26.68 36.40 -21.18
C ALA A 100 -25.89 36.70 -19.88
N SER A 101 -26.29 36.13 -18.74
CA SER A 101 -25.70 36.35 -17.41
C SER A 101 -24.73 35.25 -16.94
N PHE A 102 -24.44 34.22 -17.74
CA PHE A 102 -23.50 33.16 -17.35
C PHE A 102 -22.05 33.62 -17.57
N GLY A 103 -21.47 34.22 -16.53
CA GLY A 103 -20.09 34.70 -16.52
C GLY A 103 -19.15 33.68 -15.89
N PHE A 104 -18.17 33.23 -16.69
CA PHE A 104 -17.05 32.33 -16.35
C PHE A 104 -17.35 30.83 -16.19
N SER A 105 -16.53 30.02 -16.87
CA SER A 105 -16.31 28.61 -16.54
C SER A 105 -14.81 28.35 -16.47
N GLU A 106 -14.37 27.63 -15.43
CA GLU A 106 -12.99 27.16 -15.35
C GLU A 106 -12.70 26.15 -16.46
N GLY A 107 -11.42 25.98 -16.84
CA GLY A 107 -11.03 24.95 -17.80
C GLY A 107 -11.30 23.53 -17.28
N TRP A 108 -11.11 22.54 -18.14
CA TRP A 108 -11.15 21.13 -17.74
C TRP A 108 -10.17 20.88 -16.60
N LYS A 109 -10.62 20.12 -15.59
CA LYS A 109 -9.77 19.67 -14.48
C LYS A 109 -9.88 18.16 -14.34
N ILE A 110 -8.74 17.49 -14.38
CA ILE A 110 -8.66 16.03 -14.26
C ILE A 110 -7.82 15.68 -13.04
N VAL A 111 -8.40 14.88 -12.16
CA VAL A 111 -7.75 14.39 -10.94
C VAL A 111 -7.45 12.91 -11.09
N GLY A 112 -6.21 12.54 -10.84
CA GLY A 112 -5.75 11.15 -10.90
C GLY A 112 -4.27 11.03 -10.57
N VAL A 113 -3.74 9.82 -10.78
CA VAL A 113 -2.33 9.48 -10.60
C VAL A 113 -1.82 8.66 -11.79
N PRO A 114 -0.51 8.51 -12.00
CA PRO A 114 0.01 7.59 -13.01
C PRO A 114 -0.56 6.17 -12.81
N ALA A 115 -0.99 5.50 -13.89
CA ALA A 115 -1.60 4.17 -13.78
C ALA A 115 -0.65 3.14 -13.14
N SER A 116 0.65 3.25 -13.39
CA SER A 116 1.68 2.41 -12.76
C SER A 116 1.70 2.54 -11.24
N ARG A 117 1.42 3.74 -10.71
CA ARG A 117 1.30 3.98 -9.28
C ARG A 117 0.07 3.30 -8.70
N GLN A 118 -1.10 3.56 -9.28
CA GLN A 118 -2.35 2.94 -8.85
C GLN A 118 -2.26 1.40 -8.91
N LEU A 119 -1.57 0.84 -9.90
CA LEU A 119 -1.36 -0.60 -10.03
C LEU A 119 -0.58 -1.18 -8.84
N ILE A 120 0.50 -0.51 -8.42
CA ILE A 120 1.28 -0.92 -7.24
C ILE A 120 0.39 -0.85 -5.99
N GLU A 121 -0.28 0.28 -5.74
CA GLU A 121 -1.14 0.49 -4.57
C GLU A 121 -2.27 -0.56 -4.52
N SER A 122 -2.92 -0.84 -5.66
CA SER A 122 -3.97 -1.85 -5.78
C SER A 122 -3.44 -3.27 -5.59
N ASN A 123 -2.23 -3.58 -6.07
CA ASN A 123 -1.61 -4.89 -5.90
C ASN A 123 -1.21 -5.13 -4.44
N LEU A 124 -0.69 -4.11 -3.74
CA LEU A 124 -0.39 -4.22 -2.31
C LEU A 124 -1.66 -4.53 -1.50
N LEU A 125 -2.77 -3.87 -1.80
CA LEU A 125 -4.07 -4.16 -1.18
C LEU A 125 -4.52 -5.60 -1.46
N LYS A 126 -4.59 -5.99 -2.74
CA LYS A 126 -5.02 -7.34 -3.15
C LYS A 126 -4.13 -8.44 -2.55
N PHE A 127 -2.82 -8.22 -2.49
CA PHE A 127 -1.89 -9.20 -1.93
C PHE A 127 -2.05 -9.32 -0.41
N GLY A 128 -2.21 -8.21 0.31
CA GLY A 128 -2.52 -8.22 1.75
C GLY A 128 -3.79 -9.00 2.08
N GLN A 129 -4.87 -8.75 1.33
CA GLN A 129 -6.14 -9.48 1.49
C GLN A 129 -5.98 -10.99 1.25
N LYS A 130 -5.20 -11.40 0.24
CA LYS A 130 -4.89 -12.81 -0.03
C LYS A 130 -4.04 -13.45 1.08
N ILE A 131 -3.12 -12.71 1.69
CA ILE A 131 -2.35 -13.21 2.83
C ILE A 131 -3.28 -13.45 4.02
N ILE A 132 -4.14 -12.49 4.36
CA ILE A 132 -5.12 -12.63 5.46
C ILE A 132 -5.96 -13.89 5.26
N SER A 133 -6.54 -14.07 4.07
CA SER A 133 -7.39 -15.23 3.79
C SER A 133 -6.61 -16.55 3.90
N SER A 134 -5.40 -16.62 3.34
CA SER A 134 -4.54 -17.81 3.43
C SER A 134 -4.15 -18.14 4.88
N GLN A 135 -3.75 -17.14 5.68
CA GLN A 135 -3.39 -17.36 7.08
C GLN A 135 -4.56 -17.90 7.91
N LYS A 136 -5.77 -17.36 7.70
CA LYS A 136 -6.98 -17.83 8.39
C LYS A 136 -7.36 -19.25 8.01
N GLN A 137 -7.26 -19.59 6.72
CA GLN A 137 -7.57 -20.93 6.23
C GLN A 137 -6.63 -21.98 6.83
N GLU A 138 -5.35 -21.64 6.94
CA GLU A 138 -4.29 -22.61 7.23
C GLU A 138 -3.86 -22.60 8.69
N ARG A 139 -4.40 -21.64 9.47
CA ARG A 139 -4.14 -21.45 10.90
C ARG A 139 -2.63 -21.38 11.21
N CYS A 140 -1.88 -20.73 10.32
CA CYS A 140 -0.43 -20.63 10.38
C CYS A 140 0.02 -19.24 9.93
N PHE A 141 1.10 -18.74 10.56
CA PHE A 141 1.78 -17.52 10.13
C PHE A 141 2.54 -17.80 8.82
N ARG A 142 2.05 -17.20 7.72
CA ARG A 142 2.62 -17.38 6.38
C ARG A 142 3.86 -16.50 6.20
N CYS A 143 4.90 -16.75 6.99
CA CYS A 143 6.14 -15.94 7.05
C CYS A 143 6.76 -15.67 5.67
N HIS A 144 6.71 -16.64 4.75
CA HIS A 144 7.25 -16.52 3.40
C HIS A 144 6.45 -15.63 2.44
N LEU A 145 5.20 -15.29 2.77
CA LEU A 145 4.42 -14.30 2.02
C LEU A 145 4.41 -12.95 2.75
N LEU A 146 4.27 -12.99 4.08
CA LEU A 146 4.03 -11.82 4.89
C LEU A 146 5.31 -11.02 5.16
N LEU A 147 6.47 -11.66 5.33
CA LEU A 147 7.75 -10.98 5.45
C LEU A 147 8.07 -10.11 4.22
N PRO A 148 8.11 -10.66 2.97
CA PRO A 148 8.36 -9.83 1.79
C PRO A 148 7.25 -8.81 1.55
N TYR A 149 6.00 -9.09 1.93
CA TYR A 149 4.92 -8.11 1.85
C TYR A 149 5.16 -6.91 2.78
N ALA A 150 5.50 -7.14 4.05
CA ALA A 150 5.78 -6.07 4.99
C ALA A 150 6.97 -5.20 4.54
N MET A 151 8.02 -5.82 3.98
CA MET A 151 9.12 -5.09 3.34
C MET A 151 8.65 -4.25 2.15
N ALA A 152 7.84 -4.83 1.26
CA ALA A 152 7.32 -4.15 0.07
C ALA A 152 6.44 -2.95 0.43
N VAL A 153 5.57 -3.10 1.43
CA VAL A 153 4.71 -2.03 1.95
C VAL A 153 5.54 -0.91 2.58
N THR A 154 6.53 -1.24 3.40
CA THR A 154 7.42 -0.25 4.02
C THR A 154 8.20 0.52 2.95
N SER A 155 8.72 -0.18 1.94
CA SER A 155 9.40 0.45 0.81
C SER A 155 8.47 1.33 -0.03
N ALA A 156 7.22 0.89 -0.24
CA ALA A 156 6.22 1.67 -0.95
C ALA A 156 5.84 2.94 -0.17
N GLU A 157 5.60 2.83 1.13
CA GLU A 157 5.32 4.00 1.97
C GLU A 157 6.46 5.02 1.93
N ASN A 158 7.72 4.57 2.09
CA ASN A 158 8.90 5.44 2.02
C ASN A 158 9.05 6.15 0.66
N ARG A 159 8.47 5.59 -0.40
CA ARG A 159 8.42 6.18 -1.74
C ARG A 159 7.15 7.01 -1.99
N GLY A 160 6.33 7.22 -0.97
CA GLY A 160 5.13 8.04 -1.01
C GLY A 160 3.92 7.39 -1.67
N PHE A 161 3.90 6.06 -1.83
CA PHE A 161 2.72 5.31 -2.28
C PHE A 161 1.68 5.23 -1.17
N LEU A 162 0.40 5.15 -1.55
CA LEU A 162 -0.67 4.81 -0.62
C LEU A 162 -0.58 3.34 -0.25
N VAL A 163 -0.66 3.06 1.05
CA VAL A 163 -0.62 1.71 1.60
C VAL A 163 -1.93 1.39 2.32
N PRO A 164 -2.36 0.13 2.32
CA PRO A 164 -3.67 -0.28 2.84
C PRO A 164 -3.66 -0.36 4.38
N GLY A 165 -3.70 0.80 5.05
CA GLY A 165 -3.50 0.92 6.50
C GLY A 165 -4.40 0.03 7.35
N ASP A 166 -5.70 -0.05 7.04
CA ASP A 166 -6.66 -0.86 7.78
C ASP A 166 -6.39 -2.36 7.63
N GLU A 167 -6.00 -2.80 6.44
CA GLU A 167 -5.58 -4.19 6.19
C GLU A 167 -4.26 -4.52 6.89
N LEU A 168 -3.31 -3.58 6.95
CA LEU A 168 -2.05 -3.74 7.67
C LEU A 168 -2.27 -3.85 9.18
N ALA A 169 -3.15 -3.02 9.74
CA ALA A 169 -3.59 -3.11 11.13
C ALA A 169 -4.22 -4.46 11.42
N SER A 170 -5.13 -4.91 10.56
CA SER A 170 -5.79 -6.21 10.67
C SER A 170 -4.79 -7.37 10.60
N LEU A 171 -3.81 -7.31 9.70
CA LEU A 171 -2.72 -8.29 9.62
C LEU A 171 -1.92 -8.35 10.92
N GLY A 172 -1.51 -7.19 11.46
CA GLY A 172 -0.78 -7.12 12.73
C GLY A 172 -1.56 -7.77 13.88
N LEU A 173 -2.84 -7.44 14.02
CA LEU A 173 -3.71 -8.01 15.06
C LEU A 173 -3.85 -9.54 14.92
N GLU A 174 -3.98 -10.06 13.71
CA GLU A 174 -4.07 -11.52 13.49
C GLU A 174 -2.76 -12.23 13.85
N ILE A 175 -1.60 -11.63 13.56
CA ILE A 175 -0.30 -12.19 13.98
C ILE A 175 -0.23 -12.24 15.51
N ILE A 176 -0.57 -11.15 16.21
CA ILE A 176 -0.53 -11.09 17.68
C ILE A 176 -1.37 -12.21 18.31
N LYS A 177 -2.56 -12.49 17.75
CA LYS A 177 -3.44 -13.57 18.24
C LYS A 177 -2.83 -14.97 18.11
N MET A 178 -1.87 -15.16 17.21
CA MET A 178 -1.17 -16.44 17.02
C MET A 178 0.02 -16.62 17.97
N GLN A 179 0.41 -15.58 18.71
CA GLN A 179 1.55 -15.64 19.62
C GLN A 179 1.23 -16.48 20.86
N ASN A 180 2.16 -17.36 21.24
CA ASN A 180 2.07 -18.11 22.48
C ASN A 180 2.30 -17.22 23.71
N PRO A 181 1.88 -17.66 24.92
CA PRO A 181 2.10 -16.90 26.15
C PRO A 181 3.57 -16.56 26.44
N ASP A 182 4.51 -17.42 26.02
CA ASP A 182 5.96 -17.24 26.17
C ASP A 182 6.57 -16.27 25.14
N GLY A 183 5.76 -15.74 24.22
CA GLY A 183 6.19 -14.84 23.15
C GLY A 183 6.58 -15.54 21.85
N SER A 184 6.67 -16.87 21.84
CA SER A 184 7.04 -17.64 20.66
C SER A 184 5.90 -17.76 19.64
N PHE A 185 6.27 -18.05 18.40
CA PHE A 185 5.38 -18.48 17.35
C PHE A 185 5.69 -19.95 17.03
N TYR A 186 4.73 -20.83 17.30
CA TYR A 186 4.84 -22.27 17.05
C TYR A 186 3.49 -22.80 16.59
N PHE A 187 3.50 -23.61 15.54
CA PHE A 187 2.28 -24.13 14.91
C PHE A 187 2.32 -25.66 14.96
N SER A 188 1.43 -26.26 15.76
CA SER A 188 1.37 -27.71 15.93
C SER A 188 1.03 -28.47 14.64
N SER A 189 0.37 -27.81 13.68
CA SER A 189 0.12 -28.33 12.34
C SER A 189 1.39 -28.38 11.46
N HIS A 190 2.43 -27.63 11.81
CA HIS A 190 3.68 -27.52 11.07
C HIS A 190 4.90 -27.50 12.02
N PRO A 191 5.13 -28.57 12.79
CA PRO A 191 6.19 -28.61 13.81
C PRO A 191 7.60 -28.47 13.21
N ASN A 192 7.75 -28.83 11.94
CA ASN A 192 8.99 -28.72 11.18
C ASN A 192 9.46 -27.28 10.96
N TYR A 193 8.60 -26.27 11.16
CA TYR A 193 8.99 -24.86 11.08
C TYR A 193 9.73 -24.35 12.31
N GLY A 194 9.83 -25.14 13.39
CA GLY A 194 10.50 -24.74 14.61
C GLY A 194 9.76 -23.61 15.35
N LYS A 195 10.49 -22.92 16.22
CA LYS A 195 10.00 -21.77 17.00
C LYS A 195 10.81 -20.51 16.75
N ILE A 196 12.12 -20.62 16.48
CA ILE A 196 13.00 -19.46 16.35
C ILE A 196 12.70 -18.72 15.05
N THR A 197 12.71 -19.41 13.90
CA THR A 197 12.48 -18.78 12.58
C THR A 197 11.10 -18.12 12.49
N PRO A 198 9.97 -18.76 12.86
CA PRO A 198 8.67 -18.11 12.83
C PRO A 198 8.61 -16.91 13.77
N THR A 199 9.23 -16.99 14.95
CA THR A 199 9.27 -15.87 15.91
C THR A 199 10.10 -14.71 15.39
N LEU A 200 11.26 -14.95 14.78
CA LEU A 200 12.06 -13.92 14.13
C LEU A 200 11.28 -13.19 13.05
N CYS A 201 10.66 -13.95 12.14
CA CYS A 201 9.87 -13.39 11.05
C CYS A 201 8.66 -12.60 11.59
N ALA A 202 7.94 -13.14 12.58
CA ALA A 202 6.78 -12.47 13.16
C ALA A 202 7.17 -11.17 13.89
N ALA A 203 8.25 -11.19 14.68
CA ALA A 203 8.74 -10.01 15.38
C ALA A 203 9.18 -8.91 14.42
N ALA A 204 9.91 -9.24 13.35
CA ALA A 204 10.31 -8.28 12.32
C ALA A 204 9.10 -7.71 11.56
N VAL A 205 8.14 -8.56 11.17
CA VAL A 205 6.89 -8.11 10.53
C VAL A 205 6.11 -7.18 11.45
N LEU A 206 5.91 -7.55 12.71
CA LEU A 206 5.23 -6.69 13.68
C LEU A 206 5.96 -5.36 13.87
N GLY A 207 7.30 -5.38 13.87
CA GLY A 207 8.13 -4.18 13.89
C GLY A 207 7.88 -3.25 12.69
N TRP A 208 7.81 -3.80 11.48
CA TRP A 208 7.43 -2.99 10.30
C TRP A 208 5.98 -2.51 10.34
N LEU A 209 5.06 -3.33 10.84
CA LEU A 209 3.63 -3.01 10.87
C LEU A 209 3.19 -2.15 12.07
N GLN A 210 4.09 -1.91 13.04
CA GLN A 210 3.78 -1.27 14.33
C GLN A 210 3.09 0.10 14.19
N ARG A 211 3.39 0.84 13.11
CA ARG A 211 2.77 2.14 12.83
C ARG A 211 1.26 2.03 12.66
N TRP A 212 0.78 0.95 12.03
CA TRP A 212 -0.63 0.68 11.80
C TRP A 212 -1.24 -0.21 12.88
N THR A 213 -0.40 -0.92 13.65
CA THR A 213 -0.82 -1.79 14.74
C THR A 213 -0.12 -1.41 16.05
N PRO A 214 -0.54 -0.34 16.74
CA PRO A 214 0.08 0.05 18.02
C PRO A 214 0.06 -1.08 19.07
N GLU A 215 -0.95 -1.95 19.04
CA GLU A 215 -1.09 -3.13 19.90
C GLU A 215 0.03 -4.17 19.69
N ALA A 216 0.74 -4.12 18.56
CA ALA A 216 1.86 -4.99 18.25
C ALA A 216 3.00 -4.88 19.24
N GLN A 217 3.10 -3.76 19.98
CA GLN A 217 4.14 -3.54 20.96
C GLN A 217 4.30 -4.70 21.94
N ILE A 218 3.24 -5.11 22.62
CA ILE A 218 3.32 -6.17 23.63
C ILE A 218 3.76 -7.48 22.96
N GLY A 219 3.33 -7.70 21.73
CA GLY A 219 3.76 -8.85 20.93
C GLY A 219 5.25 -8.82 20.61
N ILE A 220 5.77 -7.67 20.17
CA ILE A 220 7.18 -7.46 19.86
C ILE A 220 8.03 -7.66 21.13
N GLU A 221 7.65 -7.04 22.26
CA GLU A 221 8.36 -7.15 23.54
C GLU A 221 8.46 -8.63 23.99
N LYS A 222 7.35 -9.37 23.93
CA LYS A 222 7.34 -10.81 24.28
C LYS A 222 8.22 -11.63 23.33
N ALA A 223 8.12 -11.39 22.03
CA ALA A 223 8.92 -12.10 21.04
C ALA A 223 10.42 -11.83 21.22
N CYS A 224 10.80 -10.58 21.48
CA CYS A 224 12.19 -10.22 21.76
C CYS A 224 12.70 -10.89 23.03
N ASN A 225 11.93 -10.87 24.13
CA ASN A 225 12.30 -11.58 25.35
C ASN A 225 12.51 -13.09 25.14
N PHE A 226 11.65 -13.73 24.34
CA PHE A 226 11.85 -15.13 23.94
C PHE A 226 13.16 -15.31 23.17
N LEU A 227 13.36 -14.51 22.12
CA LEU A 227 14.51 -14.60 21.21
C LEU A 227 15.85 -14.31 21.89
N LEU A 228 15.89 -13.42 22.89
CA LEU A 228 17.09 -13.12 23.67
C LEU A 228 17.73 -14.36 24.29
N THR A 229 16.94 -15.39 24.62
CA THR A 229 17.46 -16.64 25.19
C THR A 229 18.23 -17.50 24.17
N PHE A 230 18.11 -17.19 22.88
CA PHE A 230 18.74 -17.92 21.78
C PHE A 230 19.86 -17.13 21.08
N GLN A 231 20.01 -15.83 21.38
CA GLN A 231 21.13 -15.04 20.86
C GLN A 231 22.43 -15.51 21.50
N LYS A 232 23.46 -15.75 20.70
CA LYS A 232 24.80 -16.04 21.24
C LYS A 232 25.44 -14.79 21.82
N SER A 233 26.45 -14.99 22.67
CA SER A 233 27.29 -13.89 23.19
C SER A 233 27.98 -13.07 22.09
N THR A 234 28.23 -13.67 20.93
CA THR A 234 28.78 -13.01 19.73
C THR A 234 27.76 -12.11 19.00
N GLY A 235 26.50 -12.08 19.44
CA GLY A 235 25.42 -11.36 18.76
C GLY A 235 24.67 -12.18 17.69
N GLU A 236 25.25 -13.30 17.28
CA GLU A 236 24.71 -14.21 16.26
C GLU A 236 23.34 -14.79 16.67
N MET A 237 22.38 -14.75 15.73
CA MET A 237 21.09 -15.42 15.84
C MET A 237 20.93 -16.49 14.75
N ARG A 238 20.74 -17.76 15.16
CA ARG A 238 20.57 -18.88 14.22
C ARG A 238 19.11 -19.26 14.01
N PRO A 239 18.59 -19.21 12.78
CA PRO A 239 17.30 -19.80 12.44
C PRO A 239 17.30 -21.31 12.73
N ASP A 240 16.20 -21.85 13.24
CA ASP A 240 16.01 -23.30 13.47
C ASP A 240 15.31 -24.01 12.30
N PHE A 241 14.83 -23.24 11.34
CA PHE A 241 14.27 -23.69 10.07
C PHE A 241 14.66 -22.74 8.94
N PHE A 242 14.75 -23.27 7.72
CA PHE A 242 15.09 -22.52 6.51
C PHE A 242 13.99 -22.62 5.46
N TYR A 243 13.62 -21.50 4.84
CA TYR A 243 12.79 -21.45 3.63
C TYR A 243 13.71 -21.19 2.42
N PRO A 244 14.05 -22.21 1.62
CA PRO A 244 14.86 -22.01 0.43
C PRO A 244 14.10 -21.17 -0.62
N PRO A 245 14.80 -20.32 -1.39
CA PRO A 245 16.23 -20.04 -1.32
C PRO A 245 16.61 -18.84 -0.41
N PHE A 246 15.64 -18.08 0.12
CA PHE A 246 15.90 -16.72 0.61
C PHE A 246 16.11 -16.57 2.13
N MET A 247 15.64 -17.53 2.95
CA MET A 247 15.67 -17.40 4.41
C MET A 247 16.70 -18.34 5.02
N THR A 248 17.99 -18.05 4.82
CA THR A 248 19.06 -18.96 5.21
C THR A 248 20.16 -18.29 6.04
N GLY A 249 20.63 -19.03 7.03
CA GLY A 249 21.85 -18.73 7.77
C GLY A 249 21.76 -17.65 8.86
N PRO A 250 22.87 -17.44 9.58
CA PRO A 250 22.93 -16.54 10.73
C PRO A 250 22.78 -15.06 10.36
N ALA A 251 23.22 -14.64 9.18
CA ALA A 251 23.08 -13.26 8.72
C ALA A 251 21.59 -12.85 8.63
N PHE A 252 20.77 -13.71 8.04
CA PHE A 252 19.33 -13.47 7.92
C PHE A 252 18.64 -13.46 9.29
N GLY A 253 18.97 -14.43 10.16
CA GLY A 253 18.41 -14.48 11.52
C GLY A 253 18.78 -13.24 12.35
N THR A 254 20.04 -12.83 12.28
CA THR A 254 20.55 -11.65 13.02
C THR A 254 19.93 -10.35 12.49
N TRP A 255 19.70 -10.27 11.17
CA TRP A 255 19.04 -9.13 10.54
C TRP A 255 17.59 -8.98 11.01
N LEU A 256 16.81 -10.06 10.97
CA LEU A 256 15.42 -10.05 11.46
C LEU A 256 15.35 -9.69 12.95
N PHE A 257 16.27 -10.23 13.76
CA PHE A 257 16.28 -9.91 15.18
C PHE A 257 16.62 -8.44 15.44
N SER A 258 17.55 -7.88 14.66
CA SER A 258 17.93 -6.46 14.77
C SER A 258 16.74 -5.53 14.47
N ILE A 259 15.94 -5.84 13.46
CA ILE A 259 14.70 -5.09 13.14
C ILE A 259 13.72 -5.12 14.31
N ALA A 260 13.53 -6.29 14.92
CA ALA A 260 12.63 -6.44 16.07
C ALA A 260 13.12 -5.63 17.28
N LEU A 261 14.42 -5.72 17.60
CA LEU A 261 15.05 -4.98 18.69
C LEU A 261 15.02 -3.46 18.47
N GLU A 262 15.25 -3.00 17.25
CA GLU A 262 15.14 -1.57 16.88
C GLU A 262 13.70 -1.08 17.03
N SER A 263 12.72 -1.89 16.62
CA SER A 263 11.30 -1.55 16.78
C SER A 263 10.89 -1.46 18.25
N GLU A 264 11.30 -2.43 19.08
CA GLU A 264 11.12 -2.39 20.54
C GLU A 264 11.76 -1.14 21.14
N TYR A 265 12.98 -0.80 20.71
CA TYR A 265 13.72 0.37 21.16
C TYR A 265 12.98 1.68 20.87
N LEU A 266 12.51 1.87 19.63
CA LEU A 266 11.79 3.07 19.21
C LEU A 266 10.45 3.21 19.96
N LEU A 267 9.74 2.10 20.19
CA LEU A 267 8.50 2.09 20.97
C LEU A 267 8.73 2.46 22.44
N ALA A 268 9.77 1.91 23.07
CA ALA A 268 10.10 2.27 24.46
C ALA A 268 10.43 3.78 24.60
N GLN A 269 11.12 4.37 23.62
CA GLN A 269 11.43 5.81 23.61
C GLN A 269 10.19 6.68 23.48
N THR A 270 9.32 6.39 22.50
CA THR A 270 8.09 7.15 22.25
C THR A 270 7.14 7.16 23.44
N GLN A 271 7.22 6.14 24.31
CA GLN A 271 6.39 6.02 25.51
C GLN A 271 7.04 6.59 26.79
N GLY A 272 8.21 7.21 26.68
CA GLY A 272 8.94 7.70 27.86
C GLY A 272 9.37 6.59 28.82
N ARG A 273 9.42 5.33 28.36
CA ARG A 273 9.96 4.19 29.12
C ARG A 273 11.48 4.22 29.03
N THR A 274 12.07 5.22 29.68
CA THR A 274 13.50 5.35 29.85
C THR A 274 13.89 5.07 31.30
N PRO A 275 14.92 4.23 31.55
CA PRO A 275 15.79 3.60 30.56
C PRO A 275 15.20 2.30 29.97
N LEU A 276 15.59 2.02 28.73
CA LEU A 276 15.35 0.73 28.05
C LEU A 276 15.78 -0.47 28.89
N ASN A 277 15.17 -1.62 28.65
CA ASN A 277 15.68 -2.90 29.14
C ASN A 277 17.17 -3.06 28.76
N PRO A 278 18.09 -3.17 29.73
CA PRO A 278 19.53 -3.29 29.47
C PRO A 278 19.86 -4.48 28.56
N SER A 279 19.09 -5.56 28.65
CA SER A 279 19.25 -6.76 27.83
C SER A 279 18.97 -6.49 26.35
N THR A 280 17.87 -5.79 26.02
CA THR A 280 17.53 -5.39 24.64
C THR A 280 18.62 -4.51 24.04
N ARG A 281 19.16 -3.55 24.82
CA ARG A 281 20.22 -2.66 24.35
C ARG A 281 21.54 -3.40 24.10
N ALA A 282 21.91 -4.30 25.00
CA ALA A 282 23.11 -5.12 24.84
C ALA A 282 22.98 -6.04 23.61
N ALA A 283 21.81 -6.66 23.44
CA ALA A 283 21.52 -7.53 22.29
C ALA A 283 21.58 -6.79 20.95
N LEU A 284 20.99 -5.59 20.87
CA LEU A 284 21.02 -4.76 19.67
C LEU A 284 22.46 -4.36 19.34
N LYS A 285 23.24 -3.95 20.34
CA LYS A 285 24.66 -3.61 20.16
C LYS A 285 25.44 -4.82 19.63
N SER A 286 25.30 -5.99 20.26
CA SER A 286 26.00 -7.20 19.82
C SER A 286 25.62 -7.62 18.41
N ALA A 287 24.34 -7.49 18.01
CA ALA A 287 23.92 -7.78 16.64
C ALA A 287 24.54 -6.80 15.62
N LEU A 288 24.58 -5.50 15.94
CA LEU A 288 25.22 -4.49 15.09
C LEU A 288 26.73 -4.67 14.98
N ASP A 289 27.40 -5.05 16.07
CA ASP A 289 28.84 -5.29 16.08
C ASP A 289 29.18 -6.56 15.28
N TRP A 290 28.35 -7.61 15.33
CA TRP A 290 28.49 -8.80 14.48
C TRP A 290 28.44 -8.47 12.98
N PHE A 291 27.52 -7.59 12.55
CA PHE A 291 27.45 -7.15 11.15
C PHE A 291 28.70 -6.39 10.70
N LYS A 292 29.38 -5.66 11.59
CA LYS A 292 30.64 -4.99 11.25
C LYS A 292 31.76 -5.99 11.04
N THR A 293 31.90 -6.96 11.95
CA THR A 293 32.95 -7.99 11.86
C THR A 293 32.81 -8.87 10.62
N GLU A 294 31.59 -9.27 10.25
CA GLU A 294 31.37 -10.06 9.02
C GLU A 294 31.70 -9.27 7.75
N ASN A 295 31.38 -7.98 7.70
CA ASN A 295 31.71 -7.14 6.54
C ASN A 295 33.22 -6.89 6.41
N ASP A 296 33.95 -6.82 7.52
CA ASP A 296 35.41 -6.66 7.53
C ASP A 296 36.16 -7.94 7.14
N GLU A 297 35.60 -9.12 7.41
CA GLU A 297 36.17 -10.43 7.01
C GLU A 297 35.82 -10.86 5.57
N SER A 298 34.88 -10.15 4.93
CA SER A 298 34.39 -10.42 3.57
C SER A 298 35.06 -9.57 2.47
N GLY A 299 35.94 -8.63 2.83
CA GLY A 299 36.67 -7.73 1.92
C GLY A 299 38.12 -8.13 1.72
#